data_AF-S6ULK7-F1
#
_entry.id   AF-S6ULK7-F1
#
_cell.length_a   1.000
_cell.length_b   1.000
_cell.length_c   1.000
_cell.angle_alpha   90.00
_cell.angle_beta   90.00
_cell.angle_gamma   90.00
#
_symmetry.space_group_name_H-M   'P 1'
#
loop_
_entity.id
_entity.type
_entity.pdbx_description
1 polymer ?
#
loop_
_entity_poly.entity_id
_entity_poly.type
_entity_poly.pdbx_seq_one_letter_code
_entity_poly.pdbx_strand_id
1 'polypeptide(L)'
;ACFLAPHTDMNPVLLKPNSDTGAQVIIHGRAVTTMNAVAYHGYKEIAMQAVLESHRRLSESYPVIMVEGAGSPAEINLRANDIANMGFAEAVDCPVLLIADINRGGVFAHLVGTLELLSPSEQARVKGFIINRFRGDIALLQPGLDWLEARTGKPVVGVLPYVMDLHLEAEDGLDQRQTDKVEQVLSVVVPVLPRISNHTD
;
A
#
# COMPACT_ATOMS: atom_id res chain seq x y z
N ALA A 1 4.10 8.84 -11.66
CA ALA A 1 5.07 7.74 -11.86
C ALA A 1 5.32 7.51 -13.35
N CYS A 2 6.51 7.02 -13.74
CA CYS A 2 6.81 6.52 -15.10
C CYS A 2 6.58 7.50 -16.28
N PHE A 3 6.63 8.82 -16.06
CA PHE A 3 6.40 9.87 -17.07
C PHE A 3 5.05 9.80 -17.82
N LEU A 4 4.07 9.09 -17.25
CA LEU A 4 2.72 9.02 -17.81
C LEU A 4 1.86 10.18 -17.30
N ALA A 5 0.93 10.64 -18.14
CA ALA A 5 -0.11 11.56 -17.70
C ALA A 5 -0.99 10.88 -16.63
N PRO A 6 -1.40 11.60 -15.56
CA PRO A 6 -2.31 11.06 -14.57
C PRO A 6 -3.62 10.60 -15.22
N HIS A 7 -4.11 9.44 -14.81
CA HIS A 7 -5.34 8.87 -15.32
C HIS A 7 -6.15 8.25 -14.17
N THR A 8 -7.48 8.39 -14.21
CA THR A 8 -8.36 7.87 -13.16
C THR A 8 -8.25 6.36 -12.97
N ASP A 9 -7.85 5.63 -14.00
CA ASP A 9 -7.67 4.17 -13.91
C ASP A 9 -6.48 3.76 -13.02
N MET A 10 -5.52 4.67 -12.78
CA MET A 10 -4.38 4.40 -11.90
C MET A 10 -4.76 4.39 -10.42
N ASN A 11 -5.83 5.10 -10.05
CA ASN A 11 -6.42 5.08 -8.72
C ASN A 11 -7.95 5.29 -8.84
N PRO A 12 -8.70 4.22 -9.19
CA PRO A 12 -10.09 4.36 -9.59
C PRO A 12 -11.07 4.55 -8.44
N VAL A 13 -10.64 4.30 -7.19
CA VAL A 13 -11.47 4.40 -6.00
C VAL A 13 -10.75 5.24 -4.94
N LEU A 14 -11.32 6.39 -4.59
CA LEU A 14 -10.83 7.26 -3.53
C LEU A 14 -11.86 7.33 -2.41
N LEU A 15 -11.42 7.04 -1.19
CA LEU A 15 -12.21 7.23 0.02
C LEU A 15 -11.78 8.54 0.68
N LYS A 16 -12.68 9.54 0.69
CA LYS A 16 -12.44 10.83 1.33
C LYS A 16 -13.16 10.86 2.69
N PRO A 17 -12.46 10.81 3.83
CA PRO A 17 -13.11 10.91 5.13
C PRO A 17 -13.84 12.25 5.28
N ASN A 18 -15.08 12.23 5.79
CA ASN A 18 -15.87 13.44 6.06
C ASN A 18 -16.37 13.53 7.51
N SER A 19 -16.32 12.42 8.26
CA SER A 19 -16.56 12.35 9.70
C SER A 19 -15.77 11.19 10.31
N ASP A 20 -15.82 11.00 11.63
CA ASP A 20 -15.13 9.88 12.31
C ASP A 20 -15.70 8.50 11.92
N THR A 21 -16.90 8.47 11.32
CA THR A 21 -17.60 7.24 10.93
C THR A 21 -18.01 7.23 9.46
N GLY A 22 -17.67 8.28 8.70
CA GLY A 22 -18.17 8.52 7.35
C GLY A 22 -17.05 8.86 6.38
N ALA A 23 -17.18 8.32 5.17
CA ALA A 23 -16.34 8.65 4.03
C ALA A 23 -17.21 8.87 2.79
N GLN A 24 -16.81 9.81 1.95
CA GLN A 24 -17.31 9.96 0.59
C GLN A 24 -16.53 9.01 -0.32
N VAL A 25 -17.26 8.22 -1.12
CA VAL A 25 -16.68 7.31 -2.11
C VAL A 25 -16.64 8.02 -3.45
N ILE A 26 -15.46 8.10 -4.05
CA ILE A 26 -15.24 8.68 -5.38
C ILE A 26 -14.79 7.55 -6.29
N ILE A 27 -15.51 7.34 -7.40
CA ILE A 27 -15.20 6.32 -8.41
C ILE A 27 -14.88 7.02 -9.73
N HIS A 28 -13.71 6.72 -10.30
CA HIS A 28 -13.20 7.32 -11.53
C HIS A 28 -13.31 8.86 -11.55
N GLY A 29 -12.98 9.49 -10.42
CA GLY A 29 -13.04 10.94 -10.25
C GLY A 29 -14.44 11.53 -10.05
N ARG A 30 -15.47 10.70 -9.92
CA ARG A 30 -16.85 11.14 -9.68
C ARG A 30 -17.32 10.71 -8.30
N ALA A 31 -17.81 11.65 -7.50
CA ALA A 31 -18.40 11.34 -6.20
C ALA A 31 -19.66 10.47 -6.40
N VAL A 32 -19.64 9.27 -5.84
CA VAL A 32 -20.83 8.44 -5.69
C VAL A 32 -21.61 9.04 -4.52
N THR A 33 -22.89 9.36 -4.74
CA THR A 33 -23.70 10.13 -3.80
C THR A 33 -23.69 9.51 -2.40
N THR A 34 -23.73 10.35 -1.37
CA THR A 34 -23.53 10.00 0.06
C THR A 34 -24.52 8.93 0.51
N MET A 35 -24.12 7.66 0.43
CA MET A 35 -24.93 6.54 0.86
C MET A 35 -24.84 6.41 2.39
N ASN A 36 -26.00 6.47 3.07
CA ASN A 36 -26.11 6.27 4.52
C ASN A 36 -25.42 4.96 4.94
N ALA A 37 -24.72 4.97 6.08
CA ALA A 37 -23.78 3.95 6.60
C ALA A 37 -24.20 2.46 6.50
N VAL A 38 -25.48 2.15 6.28
CA VAL A 38 -25.99 0.78 6.01
C VAL A 38 -25.62 0.28 4.60
N ALA A 39 -25.30 1.19 3.67
CA ALA A 39 -24.83 0.89 2.31
C ALA A 39 -23.29 0.73 2.21
N TYR A 40 -22.57 0.78 3.33
CA TYR A 40 -21.12 0.56 3.36
C TYR A 40 -20.74 -0.87 2.89
N HIS A 41 -21.66 -1.83 2.91
CA HIS A 41 -21.40 -3.17 2.37
C HIS A 41 -21.58 -3.25 0.84
N GLY A 42 -22.51 -2.50 0.26
CA GLY A 42 -22.79 -2.55 -1.18
C GLY A 42 -21.81 -1.76 -2.04
N TYR A 43 -21.18 -0.70 -1.51
CA TYR A 43 -20.23 0.09 -2.32
C TYR A 43 -19.01 -0.74 -2.73
N LYS A 44 -18.57 -1.71 -1.91
CA LYS A 44 -17.37 -2.50 -2.19
C LYS A 44 -17.51 -3.31 -3.48
N GLU A 45 -18.71 -3.81 -3.78
CA GLU A 45 -18.97 -4.49 -5.05
C GLU A 45 -18.84 -3.52 -6.23
N ILE A 46 -19.44 -2.33 -6.12
CA ILE A 46 -19.35 -1.28 -7.16
C ILE A 46 -17.89 -0.83 -7.34
N ALA A 47 -17.17 -0.64 -6.23
CA ALA A 47 -15.75 -0.28 -6.23
C ALA A 47 -14.89 -1.37 -6.85
N MET A 48 -15.12 -2.65 -6.53
CA MET A 48 -14.42 -3.76 -7.15
C MET A 48 -14.66 -3.81 -8.66
N GLN A 49 -15.92 -3.62 -9.12
CA GLN A 49 -16.20 -3.55 -10.56
C GLN A 49 -15.42 -2.41 -11.23
N ALA A 50 -15.36 -1.23 -10.61
CA ALA A 50 -14.59 -0.11 -11.13
C ALA A 50 -13.08 -0.39 -11.18
N VAL A 51 -12.53 -1.06 -10.16
CA VAL A 51 -11.13 -1.51 -10.11
C VAL A 51 -10.84 -2.48 -11.26
N LEU A 52 -11.69 -3.50 -11.45
CA LEU A 52 -11.53 -4.50 -12.51
C LEU A 52 -11.67 -3.89 -13.91
N GLU A 53 -12.58 -2.94 -14.10
CA GLU A 53 -12.75 -2.20 -15.35
C GLU A 53 -11.49 -1.39 -15.70
N SER A 54 -10.91 -0.74 -14.69
CA SER A 54 -9.66 0.04 -14.81
C SER A 54 -8.49 -0.86 -15.14
N HIS A 55 -8.34 -1.97 -14.40
CA HIS A 55 -7.30 -2.96 -14.65
C HIS A 55 -7.38 -3.51 -16.09
N ARG A 56 -8.59 -3.82 -16.59
CA ARG A 56 -8.78 -4.27 -17.97
C ARG A 56 -8.32 -3.23 -19.00
N ARG A 57 -8.74 -1.97 -18.86
CA ARG A 57 -8.32 -0.89 -19.78
C ARG A 57 -6.81 -0.65 -19.76
N LEU A 58 -6.21 -0.68 -18.57
CA LEU A 58 -4.76 -0.57 -18.42
C LEU A 58 -4.05 -1.78 -19.04
N SER A 59 -4.59 -2.99 -18.90
CA SER A 59 -3.99 -4.23 -19.44
C SER A 59 -4.00 -4.25 -20.97
N GLU A 60 -4.99 -3.60 -21.58
CA GLU A 60 -5.05 -3.43 -23.04
C GLU A 60 -4.01 -2.41 -23.54
N SER A 61 -3.57 -1.49 -22.67
CA SER A 61 -2.72 -0.36 -23.05
C SER A 61 -1.25 -0.53 -22.66
N TYR A 62 -0.96 -1.37 -21.67
CA TYR A 62 0.37 -1.51 -21.09
C TYR A 62 0.78 -2.98 -20.97
N PRO A 63 2.05 -3.32 -21.26
CA PRO A 63 2.54 -4.70 -21.20
C PRO A 63 2.74 -5.18 -19.75
N VAL A 64 2.89 -4.25 -18.80
CA VAL A 64 3.10 -4.53 -17.38
C VAL A 64 2.27 -3.55 -16.57
N ILE A 65 1.53 -4.09 -15.60
CA ILE A 65 0.83 -3.33 -14.58
C ILE A 65 1.45 -3.71 -13.25
N MET A 66 1.92 -2.71 -12.50
CA MET A 66 2.34 -2.87 -11.12
C MET A 66 1.22 -2.36 -10.22
N VAL A 67 0.73 -3.22 -9.35
CA VAL A 67 -0.34 -2.88 -8.41
C VAL A 67 0.25 -2.79 -7.02
N GLU A 68 0.08 -1.64 -6.40
CA GLU A 68 0.39 -1.42 -5.00
C GLU A 68 -0.85 -1.70 -4.15
N GLY A 69 -0.68 -2.55 -3.14
CA GLY A 69 -1.73 -2.82 -2.16
C GLY A 69 -1.86 -1.67 -1.16
N ALA A 70 -2.96 -1.67 -0.40
CA ALA A 70 -3.19 -0.67 0.64
C ALA A 70 -3.11 -1.32 2.03
N GLY A 71 -2.21 -0.82 2.88
CA GLY A 71 -2.06 -1.32 4.24
C GLY A 71 -1.59 -2.78 4.30
N SER A 72 -2.18 -3.56 5.22
CA SER A 72 -1.82 -4.96 5.41
C SER A 72 -2.70 -5.90 4.57
N PRO A 73 -2.12 -6.87 3.83
CA PRO A 73 -2.91 -7.87 3.10
C PRO A 73 -3.55 -8.93 4.01
N ALA A 74 -3.25 -8.90 5.32
CA ALA A 74 -3.69 -9.91 6.30
C ALA A 74 -4.64 -9.34 7.37
N GLU A 75 -5.39 -8.27 7.05
CA GLU A 75 -6.42 -7.74 7.94
C GLU A 75 -7.64 -8.66 7.97
N ILE A 76 -7.64 -9.60 8.92
CA ILE A 76 -8.65 -10.66 9.07
C ILE A 76 -10.08 -10.09 9.07
N ASN A 77 -10.27 -8.93 9.71
CA ASN A 77 -11.55 -8.23 9.81
C ASN A 77 -12.00 -7.55 8.51
N LEU A 78 -11.09 -7.25 7.58
CA LEU A 78 -11.39 -6.60 6.29
C LEU A 78 -11.25 -7.55 5.09
N ARG A 79 -10.85 -8.80 5.34
CA ARG A 79 -10.64 -9.84 4.31
C ARG A 79 -11.85 -10.05 3.42
N ALA A 80 -13.05 -10.07 4.01
CA ALA A 80 -14.28 -10.17 3.25
C ALA A 80 -14.47 -8.91 2.40
N ASN A 81 -14.52 -9.09 1.07
CA ASN A 81 -14.61 -8.02 0.09
C ASN A 81 -13.40 -7.07 0.13
N ASP A 82 -12.20 -7.62 0.28
CA ASP A 82 -10.96 -6.88 0.03
C ASP A 82 -10.87 -6.52 -1.46
N ILE A 83 -10.65 -5.24 -1.75
CA ILE A 83 -10.54 -4.71 -3.11
C ILE A 83 -9.14 -4.16 -3.43
N ALA A 84 -8.25 -4.12 -2.44
CA ALA A 84 -6.96 -3.45 -2.54
C ALA A 84 -5.79 -4.44 -2.50
N ASN A 85 -5.94 -5.58 -1.83
CA ASN A 85 -4.84 -6.53 -1.62
C ASN A 85 -5.13 -7.89 -2.28
N MET A 86 -5.38 -8.92 -1.47
CA MET A 86 -5.51 -10.30 -1.92
C MET A 86 -6.82 -10.55 -2.66
N GLY A 87 -7.92 -9.89 -2.27
CA GLY A 87 -9.19 -10.04 -2.99
C GLY A 87 -9.12 -9.52 -4.42
N PHE A 88 -8.35 -8.44 -4.65
CA PHE A 88 -8.02 -8.00 -6.01
C PHE A 88 -7.08 -8.99 -6.71
N ALA A 89 -6.00 -9.42 -6.05
CA ALA A 89 -5.03 -10.34 -6.65
C ALA A 89 -5.64 -11.68 -7.06
N GLU A 90 -6.64 -12.18 -6.32
CA GLU A 90 -7.43 -13.34 -6.69
C GLU A 90 -8.32 -13.07 -7.90
N ALA A 91 -8.99 -11.91 -7.95
CA ALA A 91 -9.90 -11.56 -9.03
C ALA A 91 -9.21 -11.39 -10.40
N VAL A 92 -7.97 -10.91 -10.42
CA VAL A 92 -7.19 -10.71 -11.66
C VAL A 92 -6.10 -11.77 -11.88
N ASP A 93 -6.03 -12.77 -11.01
CA ASP A 93 -5.03 -13.84 -11.05
C ASP A 93 -3.56 -13.36 -11.09
N CYS A 94 -3.21 -12.31 -10.33
CA CYS A 94 -1.85 -11.76 -10.36
C CYS A 94 -0.94 -12.36 -9.25
N PRO A 95 0.39 -12.40 -9.47
CA PRO A 95 1.36 -12.78 -8.45
C PRO A 95 1.59 -11.65 -7.44
N VAL A 96 1.91 -12.01 -6.19
CA VAL A 96 2.10 -11.06 -5.09
C VAL A 96 3.52 -11.14 -4.54
N LEU A 97 4.12 -10.00 -4.23
CA LEU A 97 5.34 -9.90 -3.42
C LEU A 97 5.01 -9.19 -2.12
N LEU A 98 5.42 -9.77 -0.99
CA LEU A 98 5.22 -9.17 0.32
C LEU A 98 6.45 -8.35 0.69
N ILE A 99 6.25 -7.08 1.01
CA ILE A 99 7.32 -6.14 1.34
C ILE A 99 7.23 -5.80 2.83
N ALA A 100 8.35 -5.90 3.54
CA ALA A 100 8.42 -5.53 4.95
C ALA A 100 9.58 -4.58 5.26
N ASP A 101 9.31 -3.57 6.09
CA ASP A 101 10.30 -2.60 6.58
C ASP A 101 11.07 -3.20 7.76
N ILE A 102 12.37 -3.48 7.58
CA ILE A 102 13.21 -4.02 8.64
C ILE A 102 13.57 -2.99 9.71
N ASN A 103 13.50 -1.70 9.39
CA ASN A 103 13.87 -0.61 10.31
C ASN A 103 12.89 -0.51 11.48
N ARG A 104 11.65 -1.01 11.33
CA ARG A 104 10.67 -1.08 12.42
C ARG A 104 10.92 -2.25 13.40
N GLY A 105 11.90 -3.11 13.10
CA GLY A 105 12.14 -4.34 13.84
C GLY A 105 11.11 -5.43 13.57
N GLY A 106 11.40 -6.67 13.98
CA GLY A 106 10.45 -7.79 13.89
C GLY A 106 10.13 -8.28 12.48
N VAL A 107 10.94 -7.93 11.46
CA VAL A 107 10.65 -8.20 10.03
C VAL A 107 10.26 -9.66 9.76
N PHE A 108 10.97 -10.62 10.36
CA PHE A 108 10.71 -12.05 10.17
C PHE A 108 9.36 -12.46 10.76
N ALA A 109 9.04 -11.98 11.97
CA ALA A 109 7.76 -12.25 12.61
C ALA A 109 6.60 -11.63 11.83
N HIS A 110 6.78 -10.42 11.29
CA HIS A 110 5.79 -9.77 10.44
C HIS A 110 5.54 -10.58 9.16
N LEU A 111 6.59 -10.94 8.41
CA LEU A 111 6.43 -11.69 7.16
C LEU A 111 5.82 -13.08 7.38
N VAL A 112 6.32 -13.81 8.38
CA VAL A 112 5.77 -15.13 8.73
C VAL A 112 4.32 -15.01 9.19
N GLY A 113 4.04 -14.08 10.11
CA GLY A 113 2.70 -13.86 10.64
C GLY A 113 1.70 -13.45 9.55
N THR A 114 2.09 -12.51 8.67
CA THR A 114 1.26 -12.14 7.51
C THR A 114 0.98 -13.35 6.64
N LEU A 115 2.00 -14.12 6.26
CA LEU A 115 1.80 -15.30 5.41
C LEU A 115 0.92 -16.36 6.07
N GLU A 116 1.09 -16.62 7.37
CA GLU A 116 0.30 -17.60 8.13
C GLU A 116 -1.18 -17.20 8.26
N LEU A 117 -1.49 -15.90 8.26
CA LEU A 117 -2.86 -15.38 8.29
C LEU A 117 -3.58 -15.44 6.93
N LEU A 118 -2.83 -15.61 5.84
CA LEU A 118 -3.40 -15.78 4.50
C LEU A 118 -3.95 -17.19 4.32
N SER A 119 -5.03 -17.31 3.56
CA SER A 119 -5.57 -18.60 3.11
C SER A 119 -4.63 -19.31 2.12
N PRO A 120 -4.81 -20.62 1.87
CA PRO A 120 -3.94 -21.36 0.96
C PRO A 120 -3.90 -20.81 -0.47
N SER A 121 -5.02 -20.31 -1.00
CA SER A 121 -5.06 -19.68 -2.34
C SER A 121 -4.21 -18.42 -2.37
N GLU A 122 -4.37 -17.57 -1.37
CA GLU A 122 -3.62 -16.33 -1.19
C GLU A 122 -2.11 -16.61 -1.01
N GLN A 123 -1.75 -17.58 -0.17
CA GLN A 123 -0.36 -18.00 0.00
C GLN A 123 0.26 -18.53 -1.31
N ALA A 124 -0.50 -19.23 -2.17
CA ALA A 124 -0.01 -19.71 -3.46
C ALA A 124 0.34 -18.57 -4.44
N ARG A 125 -0.32 -17.41 -4.30
CA ARG A 125 -0.05 -16.20 -5.09
C ARG A 125 1.21 -15.48 -4.66
N VAL A 126 1.56 -15.54 -3.37
CA VAL A 126 2.81 -14.96 -2.86
C VAL A 126 4.00 -15.67 -3.52
N LYS A 127 4.77 -14.94 -4.31
CA LYS A 127 5.96 -15.43 -5.03
C LYS A 127 7.26 -15.15 -4.31
N GLY A 128 7.23 -14.36 -3.24
CA GLY A 128 8.38 -14.13 -2.40
C GLY A 128 8.28 -12.85 -1.57
N PHE A 129 9.39 -12.54 -0.92
CA PHE A 129 9.52 -11.40 -0.02
C PHE A 129 10.51 -10.37 -0.54
N ILE A 130 10.27 -9.11 -0.17
CA ILE A 130 11.25 -8.04 -0.28
C ILE A 130 11.47 -7.45 1.12
N ILE A 131 12.72 -7.41 1.56
CA ILE A 131 13.09 -6.71 2.79
C ILE A 131 13.51 -5.30 2.40
N ASN A 132 12.79 -4.28 2.89
CA ASN A 132 13.07 -2.89 2.58
C ASN A 132 13.84 -2.21 3.71
N ARG A 133 14.57 -1.13 3.38
CA ARG A 133 15.25 -0.21 4.32
C ARG A 133 16.35 -0.88 5.15
N PHE A 134 17.05 -1.86 4.59
CA PHE A 134 18.15 -2.52 5.28
C PHE A 134 19.38 -1.61 5.43
N ARG A 135 20.02 -1.65 6.60
CA ARG A 135 21.27 -0.93 6.88
C ARG A 135 22.36 -1.93 7.25
N GLY A 136 23.55 -1.74 6.71
CA GLY A 136 24.73 -2.54 7.05
C GLY A 136 25.08 -3.59 6.00
N ASP A 137 25.87 -4.56 6.41
CA ASP A 137 26.36 -5.64 5.55
C ASP A 137 25.32 -6.75 5.41
N ILE A 138 24.92 -7.05 4.17
CA ILE A 138 23.93 -8.09 3.87
C ILE A 138 24.40 -9.48 4.30
N ALA A 139 25.71 -9.72 4.37
CA ALA A 139 26.26 -10.99 4.83
C ALA A 139 25.84 -11.31 6.28
N LEU A 140 25.61 -10.29 7.11
CA LEU A 140 25.10 -10.45 8.47
C LEU A 140 23.61 -10.81 8.51
N LEU A 141 22.85 -10.45 7.48
CA LEU A 141 21.42 -10.75 7.36
C LEU A 141 21.17 -12.12 6.74
N GLN A 142 22.10 -12.63 5.91
CA GLN A 142 21.94 -13.84 5.12
C GLN A 142 21.41 -15.05 5.91
N PRO A 143 21.92 -15.39 7.11
CA PRO A 143 21.39 -16.53 7.87
C PRO A 143 19.90 -16.40 8.24
N GLY A 144 19.43 -15.17 8.45
CA GLY A 144 18.02 -14.88 8.69
C GLY A 144 17.16 -15.01 7.43
N LEU A 145 17.71 -14.65 6.26
CA LEU A 145 17.04 -14.86 4.97
C LEU A 145 16.88 -16.35 4.69
N ASP A 146 17.95 -17.13 4.84
CA ASP A 146 17.95 -18.58 4.63
C ASP A 146 16.91 -19.26 5.54
N TRP A 147 16.84 -18.83 6.81
CA TRP A 147 15.82 -19.31 7.74
C TRP A 147 14.40 -18.97 7.28
N LEU A 148 14.16 -17.74 6.80
CA LEU A 148 12.84 -17.30 6.36
C LEU A 148 12.37 -18.11 5.14
N GLU A 149 13.26 -18.33 4.17
CA GLU A 149 12.98 -19.15 3.00
C GLU A 149 12.68 -20.60 3.40
N ALA A 150 13.49 -21.19 4.29
CA ALA A 150 13.27 -22.54 4.79
C ALA A 150 11.95 -22.66 5.59
N ARG A 151 11.58 -21.66 6.38
CA ARG A 151 10.37 -21.64 7.20
C ARG A 151 9.10 -21.53 6.35
N THR A 152 9.12 -20.70 5.31
CA THR A 152 7.93 -20.32 4.56
C THR A 152 7.80 -21.02 3.20
N GLY A 153 8.90 -21.58 2.68
CA GLY A 153 8.98 -22.11 1.33
C GLY A 153 8.89 -21.02 0.25
N LYS A 154 9.05 -19.74 0.60
CA LYS A 154 8.99 -18.60 -0.32
C LYS A 154 10.36 -17.92 -0.38
N PRO A 155 10.85 -17.56 -1.58
CA PRO A 155 12.17 -16.92 -1.71
C PRO A 155 12.14 -15.47 -1.21
N VAL A 156 13.29 -14.97 -0.77
CA VAL A 156 13.55 -13.55 -0.62
C VAL A 156 14.08 -13.03 -1.96
N VAL A 157 13.21 -12.32 -2.68
CA VAL A 157 13.50 -11.83 -4.04
C VAL A 157 14.48 -10.66 -4.02
N GLY A 158 14.54 -9.92 -2.91
CA GLY A 158 15.52 -8.85 -2.76
C GLY A 158 15.57 -8.25 -1.36
N VAL A 159 16.71 -7.64 -1.06
CA VAL A 159 16.93 -6.78 0.11
C VAL A 159 17.28 -5.40 -0.42
N LEU A 160 16.40 -4.43 -0.19
CA LEU A 160 16.60 -3.06 -0.63
C LEU A 160 17.36 -2.28 0.47
N PRO A 161 18.44 -1.57 0.09
CA PRO A 161 19.19 -0.78 1.03
C PRO A 161 18.37 0.41 1.53
N TYR A 162 18.71 0.91 2.70
CA TYR A 162 18.23 2.19 3.17
C TYR A 162 18.81 3.30 2.28
N VAL A 163 17.95 3.97 1.50
CA VAL A 163 18.33 5.13 0.70
C VAL A 163 18.24 6.37 1.59
N MET A 164 19.39 6.94 1.92
CA MET A 164 19.46 8.26 2.57
C MET A 164 18.91 9.33 1.62
N ASP A 165 18.18 10.29 2.15
CA ASP A 165 17.68 11.47 1.44
C ASP A 165 16.73 11.19 0.25
N LEU A 166 16.07 10.03 0.24
CA LEU A 166 14.95 9.81 -0.66
C LEU A 166 13.78 10.69 -0.23
N HIS A 167 13.54 11.77 -0.97
CA HIS A 167 12.40 12.64 -0.79
C HIS A 167 11.18 12.05 -1.52
N LEU A 168 10.35 11.34 -0.77
CA LEU A 168 8.99 11.00 -1.17
C LEU A 168 8.04 11.94 -0.43
N GLU A 169 7.08 12.51 -1.15
CA GLU A 169 5.98 13.23 -0.53
C GLU A 169 5.24 12.27 0.40
N ALA A 170 4.94 12.72 1.61
CA ALA A 170 4.22 11.89 2.57
C ALA A 170 2.77 11.74 2.11
N GLU A 171 2.38 10.51 1.76
CA GLU A 171 1.00 10.17 1.39
C GLU A 171 0.09 10.14 2.64
N ASP A 172 0.58 9.52 3.73
CA ASP A 172 -0.09 9.45 5.03
C ASP A 172 0.83 9.95 6.15
N GLY A 173 0.73 11.24 6.48
CA GLY A 173 1.34 11.83 7.67
C GLY A 173 2.24 13.05 7.44
N LEU A 174 2.63 13.70 8.54
CA LEU A 174 3.47 14.89 8.50
C LEU A 174 4.94 14.50 8.39
N ASP A 175 5.65 15.05 7.40
CA ASP A 175 7.11 15.00 7.39
C ASP A 175 7.64 15.87 8.54
N GLN A 176 8.25 15.24 9.54
CA GLN A 176 8.82 15.92 10.71
C GLN A 176 10.28 16.35 10.50
N ARG A 177 10.83 16.20 9.28
CA ARG A 177 12.21 16.61 9.00
C ARG A 177 12.35 18.12 9.14
N GLN A 178 13.00 18.54 10.23
CA GLN A 178 13.52 19.90 10.37
C GLN A 178 14.74 20.04 9.47
N THR A 179 14.67 20.91 8.46
CA THR A 179 15.85 21.32 7.69
C THR A 179 16.81 22.13 8.57
N ASP A 180 18.11 21.95 8.36
CA ASP A 180 19.15 22.72 9.05
C ASP A 180 18.93 24.23 8.84
N LYS A 181 18.96 24.98 9.95
CA LYS A 181 18.57 26.38 10.03
C LYS A 181 19.61 27.26 9.31
N VAL A 182 19.18 27.98 8.28
CA VAL A 182 19.90 29.17 7.79
C VAL A 182 19.65 30.33 8.77
N GLU A 183 20.64 31.19 9.02
CA GLU A 183 20.66 32.20 10.10
C GLU A 183 19.51 33.22 10.10
N GLN A 184 18.71 33.30 9.03
CA GLN A 184 17.48 34.10 8.99
C GLN A 184 16.34 33.29 8.35
N VAL A 185 15.40 32.83 9.18
CA VAL A 185 14.19 32.12 8.72
C VAL A 185 12.94 32.81 9.26
N LEU A 186 11.97 33.01 8.37
CA LEU A 186 10.60 33.39 8.73
C LEU A 186 10.00 32.26 9.57
N SER A 187 9.47 32.59 10.75
CA SER A 187 8.74 31.60 11.56
C SER A 187 7.32 31.46 11.00
N VAL A 188 7.03 30.32 10.38
CA VAL A 188 5.69 29.96 9.91
C VAL A 188 5.16 28.86 10.82
N VAL A 189 3.97 29.07 11.40
CA VAL A 189 3.25 28.06 12.17
C VAL A 189 2.03 27.65 11.36
N VAL A 190 1.96 26.37 11.00
CA VAL A 190 0.80 25.77 10.34
C VAL A 190 0.06 24.91 11.38
N PRO A 191 -1.13 25.31 11.85
CA PRO A 191 -1.92 24.48 12.76
C PRO A 191 -2.36 23.20 12.06
N VAL A 192 -1.92 22.06 12.58
CA VAL A 192 -2.37 20.75 12.10
C VAL A 192 -3.72 20.45 12.74
N LEU A 193 -4.80 20.69 12.00
CA LEU A 193 -6.14 20.31 12.43
C LEU A 193 -6.36 18.80 12.23
N PRO A 194 -7.21 18.13 13.04
CA PRO A 194 -7.42 16.69 12.97
C PRO A 194 -7.88 16.14 11.59
N ARG A 195 -8.31 17.00 10.67
CA ARG A 195 -8.89 16.63 9.36
C ARG A 195 -8.40 17.55 8.23
N ILE A 196 -7.13 17.97 8.27
CA ILE A 196 -6.52 18.74 7.17
C ILE A 196 -6.47 17.87 5.90
N SER A 197 -6.67 18.47 4.71
CA SER A 197 -6.44 17.80 3.42
C SER A 197 -4.95 17.43 3.28
N ASN A 198 -4.60 16.66 2.25
CA ASN A 198 -3.21 16.32 1.95
C ASN A 198 -2.31 17.56 2.05
N HIS A 199 -1.09 17.37 2.56
CA HIS A 199 -0.17 18.45 2.91
C HIS A 199 0.42 19.20 1.71
N THR A 200 -0.06 18.91 0.50
CA THR A 200 0.43 19.41 -0.79
C THR A 200 -0.56 20.35 -1.50
N ASP A 201 -1.77 20.55 -0.96
CA ASP A 201 -2.75 21.54 -1.45
C ASP A 201 -2.49 22.96 -0.91
#